data_AF-A0A355G673-F1
#
_entry.id   AF-A0A355G673-F1
#
_cell.length_a   1.000
_cell.length_b   1.000
_cell.length_c   1.000
_cell.angle_alpha   90.00
_cell.angle_beta   90.00
_cell.angle_gamma   90.00
#
_symmetry.space_group_name_H-M   'P 1'
#
loop_
_entity.id
_entity.type
_entity.pdbx_description
1 polymer ?
#
loop_
_entity_poly.entity_id
_entity_poly.type
_entity_poly.pdbx_seq_one_letter_code
_entity_poly.pdbx_strand_id
1 'polypeptide(L)'
;MAKSPYSLKVGRVYIHKKCKQGTQVNGEHFEGLCNPFILCLGTVCASCGGPRALKTFYWEDTKEPLDAYRRRLRTKVPPIYTWWWLWISPLIGLIAGSVIGPLLLKKSTLPVVAGSAAVGTLIMFLIVGPKILMLIAPKKYYKLR
;
A
#
# COMPACT_ATOMS: atom_id res chain seq x y z
N MET A 1 -34.65 -8.94 -16.30
CA MET A 1 -33.99 -8.02 -15.36
C MET A 1 -32.49 -8.05 -15.63
N ALA A 2 -31.92 -6.96 -16.14
CA ALA A 2 -30.50 -6.87 -16.47
C ALA A 2 -29.65 -6.97 -15.19
N LYS A 3 -28.63 -7.83 -15.20
CA LYS A 3 -27.67 -7.97 -14.09
C LYS A 3 -26.92 -6.64 -13.91
N SER A 4 -26.99 -6.08 -12.71
CA SER A 4 -26.28 -4.86 -12.30
C SER A 4 -24.77 -4.99 -12.59
N PRO A 5 -24.18 -4.14 -13.45
CA PRO A 5 -22.79 -4.26 -13.87
C PRO A 5 -21.86 -3.60 -12.85
N TYR A 6 -21.70 -4.24 -11.68
CA TYR A 6 -20.78 -3.86 -10.59
C TYR A 6 -21.36 -2.84 -9.61
N SER A 7 -21.88 -3.38 -8.50
CA SER A 7 -22.15 -2.66 -7.25
C SER A 7 -20.94 -2.79 -6.34
N LEU A 8 -20.15 -1.72 -6.27
CA LEU A 8 -19.28 -1.28 -5.18
C LEU A 8 -19.42 -2.10 -3.89
N LYS A 9 -18.73 -3.24 -3.77
CA LYS A 9 -18.78 -3.98 -2.51
C LYS A 9 -17.87 -3.29 -1.51
N VAL A 10 -18.43 -3.00 -0.34
CA VAL A 10 -17.82 -2.55 0.92
C VAL A 10 -16.75 -3.55 1.47
N GLY A 11 -16.38 -4.56 0.68
CA GLY A 11 -15.39 -5.57 0.97
C GLY A 11 -15.46 -6.73 -0.03
N ARG A 12 -14.46 -7.61 -0.05
CA ARG A 12 -14.39 -8.78 -0.94
C ARG A 12 -13.82 -9.97 -0.19
N VAL A 13 -14.15 -11.18 -0.64
CA VAL A 13 -13.65 -12.42 -0.02
C VAL A 13 -12.51 -12.98 -0.86
N TYR A 14 -11.39 -13.33 -0.21
CA TYR A 14 -10.33 -14.13 -0.82
C TYR A 14 -10.19 -15.46 -0.11
N ILE A 15 -9.70 -16.47 -0.83
CA ILE A 15 -9.51 -17.83 -0.35
C ILE A 15 -8.02 -18.12 -0.19
N HIS A 16 -7.66 -18.74 0.93
CA HIS A 16 -6.31 -19.25 1.15
C HIS A 16 -6.09 -20.58 0.44
N LYS A 17 -5.05 -20.68 -0.40
CA LYS A 17 -4.77 -21.88 -1.21
C LYS A 17 -4.58 -23.16 -0.37
N LYS A 18 -4.01 -23.06 0.84
CA LYS A 18 -3.72 -24.22 1.70
C LYS A 18 -4.96 -24.70 2.46
N CYS A 19 -5.61 -23.84 3.25
CA CYS A 19 -6.74 -24.26 4.09
C CYS A 19 -8.11 -24.17 3.40
N LYS A 20 -8.17 -23.58 2.20
CA LYS A 20 -9.40 -23.39 1.40
C LYS A 20 -10.49 -22.54 2.05
N GLN A 21 -10.21 -21.92 3.19
CA GLN A 21 -11.13 -21.04 3.89
C GLN A 21 -11.14 -19.64 3.28
N GLY A 22 -12.32 -19.02 3.27
CA GLY A 22 -12.52 -17.64 2.85
C GLY A 22 -12.22 -16.65 3.96
N THR A 23 -11.67 -15.50 3.61
CA THR A 23 -11.50 -14.35 4.50
C THR A 23 -12.12 -13.14 3.83
N GLN A 24 -13.16 -12.60 4.46
CA GLN A 24 -13.75 -11.34 4.04
C GLN A 24 -12.85 -10.20 4.47
N VAL A 25 -12.53 -9.31 3.52
CA VAL A 25 -11.77 -8.10 3.78
C VAL A 25 -12.59 -6.88 3.39
N ASN A 26 -12.67 -5.90 4.28
CA ASN A 26 -13.47 -4.68 4.18
C ASN A 26 -12.68 -3.48 4.72
N GLY A 27 -13.22 -2.28 4.56
CA GLY A 27 -12.65 -1.03 5.11
C GLY A 27 -11.20 -0.76 4.68
N GLU A 28 -10.38 -0.28 5.62
CA GLU A 28 -8.98 0.09 5.38
C GLU A 28 -8.11 -1.09 4.89
N HIS A 29 -8.38 -2.30 5.37
CA HIS A 29 -7.65 -3.49 4.92
C HIS A 29 -7.95 -3.83 3.46
N PHE A 30 -9.19 -3.59 3.02
CA PHE A 30 -9.57 -3.78 1.63
C PHE A 30 -8.96 -2.69 0.76
N GLU A 31 -8.98 -1.44 1.22
CA GLU A 31 -8.30 -0.34 0.56
C GLU A 31 -6.81 -0.63 0.39
N GLY A 32 -6.11 -1.10 1.42
CA GLY A 32 -4.70 -1.50 1.33
C GLY A 32 -4.42 -2.56 0.25
N LEU A 33 -5.32 -3.55 0.13
CA LEU A 33 -5.22 -4.63 -0.88
C LEU A 33 -5.54 -4.16 -2.31
N CYS A 34 -6.41 -3.17 -2.46
CA CYS A 34 -6.84 -2.64 -3.76
C CYS A 34 -6.10 -1.37 -4.19
N ASN A 35 -5.29 -0.78 -3.30
CA ASN A 35 -4.54 0.41 -3.59
C ASN A 35 -3.16 0.07 -4.18
N PRO A 36 -2.86 0.50 -5.42
CA PRO A 36 -1.60 0.20 -6.08
C PRO A 36 -0.39 0.92 -5.47
N PHE A 37 -0.61 2.02 -4.74
CA PHE A 37 0.41 2.88 -4.13
C PHE A 37 0.86 2.40 -2.74
N ILE A 38 0.02 1.63 -2.05
CA ILE A 38 0.38 1.07 -0.74
C ILE A 38 1.27 -0.16 -0.95
N LEU A 39 2.34 -0.28 -0.17
CA LEU A 39 3.12 -1.52 -0.12
C LEU A 39 2.33 -2.59 0.65
N CYS A 40 1.82 -3.59 -0.08
CA CYS A 40 1.13 -4.74 0.50
C CYS A 40 1.90 -6.00 0.12
N LEU A 41 2.70 -6.51 1.06
CA LEU A 41 3.52 -7.72 0.87
C LEU A 41 2.75 -9.00 1.19
N GLY A 42 1.69 -8.88 1.98
CA GLY A 42 0.92 -10.02 2.46
C GLY A 42 -0.43 -9.62 3.04
N THR A 43 -1.21 -10.63 3.38
CA THR A 43 -2.47 -10.50 4.10
C THR A 43 -2.64 -11.70 5.05
N VAL A 44 -3.73 -11.74 5.81
CA VAL A 44 -3.92 -12.71 6.91
C VAL A 44 -5.04 -13.67 6.58
N CYS A 45 -4.84 -14.97 6.78
CA CYS A 45 -5.96 -15.91 6.73
C CYS A 45 -6.69 -15.90 8.07
N ALA A 46 -7.99 -15.60 8.10
CA ALA A 46 -8.77 -15.61 9.34
C ALA A 46 -8.76 -16.98 10.05
N SER A 47 -8.70 -18.08 9.30
CA SER A 47 -8.72 -19.44 9.88
C SER A 47 -7.34 -19.96 10.28
N CYS A 48 -6.28 -19.65 9.54
CA CYS A 48 -4.93 -20.13 9.88
C CYS A 48 -4.20 -19.21 10.86
N GLY A 49 -4.61 -17.95 10.94
CA GLY A 49 -3.86 -16.90 11.62
C GLY A 49 -2.57 -16.51 10.90
N GLY A 50 -2.07 -15.32 11.25
CA GLY A 50 -0.77 -14.81 10.85
C GLY A 50 -0.66 -14.32 9.40
N PRO A 51 0.37 -13.49 9.11
CA PRO A 51 0.60 -12.96 7.78
C PRO A 51 1.11 -14.04 6.82
N ARG A 52 0.66 -13.96 5.57
CA ARG A 52 1.07 -14.83 4.46
C ARG A 52 1.24 -14.00 3.18
N ALA A 53 2.12 -14.46 2.29
CA ALA A 53 2.39 -13.79 1.03
C ALA A 53 1.14 -13.77 0.11
N LEU A 54 0.92 -12.70 -0.63
CA LEU A 54 -0.28 -12.56 -1.47
C LEU A 54 -0.47 -13.69 -2.50
N LYS A 55 0.63 -14.28 -2.99
CA LYS A 55 0.61 -15.42 -3.92
C LYS A 55 -0.09 -16.67 -3.36
N THR A 56 -0.29 -16.76 -2.04
CA THR A 56 -0.98 -17.88 -1.40
C THR A 56 -2.50 -17.71 -1.38
N PHE A 57 -3.03 -16.63 -1.93
CA PHE A 57 -4.45 -16.32 -1.93
C PHE A 57 -4.98 -16.07 -3.34
N TYR A 58 -6.29 -16.22 -3.53
CA TYR A 58 -7.00 -15.83 -4.74
C TYR A 58 -8.38 -15.26 -4.38
N TRP A 59 -8.89 -14.34 -5.18
CA TRP A 59 -10.24 -13.80 -5.00
C TRP A 59 -11.29 -14.90 -5.17
N GLU A 60 -12.28 -14.95 -4.29
CA GLU A 60 -13.29 -16.02 -4.31
C GLU A 60 -14.14 -16.01 -5.59
N ASP A 61 -14.53 -14.82 -6.04
CA ASP A 61 -15.41 -14.58 -7.18
C ASP A 61 -14.69 -14.69 -8.53
N THR A 62 -13.52 -14.07 -8.69
CA THR A 62 -12.78 -14.11 -9.97
C THR A 62 -11.73 -15.22 -10.06
N LYS A 63 -11.47 -15.93 -8.96
CA LYS A 63 -10.37 -16.91 -8.82
C LYS A 63 -8.98 -16.35 -9.15
N GLU A 64 -8.86 -15.04 -9.25
CA GLU A 64 -7.62 -14.38 -9.61
C GLU A 64 -6.65 -14.36 -8.42
N PRO A 65 -5.37 -14.74 -8.59
CA PRO A 65 -4.36 -14.61 -7.55
C PRO A 65 -4.20 -13.16 -7.07
N LEU A 66 -4.11 -12.94 -5.76
CA LEU A 66 -4.03 -11.58 -5.20
C LEU A 66 -2.77 -10.83 -5.67
N ASP A 67 -1.67 -11.53 -5.88
CA ASP A 67 -0.44 -10.92 -6.40
C ASP A 67 -0.56 -10.52 -7.88
N ALA A 68 -1.21 -11.34 -8.70
CA ALA A 68 -1.52 -11.01 -10.10
C ALA A 68 -2.48 -9.81 -10.19
N TYR A 69 -3.51 -9.81 -9.35
CA TYR A 69 -4.46 -8.70 -9.21
C TYR A 69 -3.73 -7.37 -8.94
N ARG A 70 -2.80 -7.35 -7.97
CA ARG A 70 -2.01 -6.15 -7.65
C ARG A 70 -1.06 -5.74 -8.77
N ARG A 71 -0.42 -6.68 -9.46
CA ARG A 71 0.42 -6.35 -10.64
C ARG A 71 -0.42 -5.65 -11.71
N ARG A 72 -1.61 -6.18 -12.02
CA ARG A 72 -2.54 -5.58 -12.98
C ARG A 72 -3.07 -4.22 -12.53
N LEU A 73 -3.26 -3.98 -11.22
CA LEU A 73 -3.61 -2.65 -10.74
C LEU A 73 -2.48 -1.65 -11.00
N ARG A 74 -1.23 -2.05 -10.75
CA ARG A 74 -0.06 -1.19 -10.98
C ARG A 74 0.16 -0.86 -12.45
N THR A 75 -0.16 -1.76 -13.39
CA THR A 75 -0.05 -1.44 -14.83
C THR A 75 -1.05 -0.37 -15.30
N LYS A 76 -2.11 -0.10 -14.52
CA LYS A 76 -3.08 0.96 -14.81
C LYS A 76 -2.67 2.32 -14.23
N VAL A 77 -1.65 2.37 -13.40
CA VAL A 77 -1.18 3.59 -12.76
C VAL A 77 -0.19 4.30 -13.69
N PRO A 78 -0.38 5.61 -13.97
CA PRO A 78 0.59 6.38 -14.73
C PRO A 78 1.99 6.34 -14.10
N PRO A 79 3.07 6.15 -14.91
CA PRO A 79 4.44 6.05 -14.40
C PRO A 79 4.88 7.24 -13.53
N ILE A 80 4.30 8.42 -13.76
CA ILE A 80 4.60 9.64 -12.98
C ILE A 80 4.36 9.46 -11.48
N TYR A 81 3.33 8.70 -11.07
CA TYR A 81 3.05 8.48 -9.65
C TYR A 81 4.03 7.48 -9.03
N THR A 82 4.48 6.49 -9.79
CA THR A 82 5.56 5.58 -9.38
C THR A 82 6.86 6.34 -9.22
N TRP A 83 7.17 7.25 -10.15
CA TRP A 83 8.35 8.11 -10.08
C TRP A 83 8.30 9.06 -8.87
N TRP A 84 7.14 9.65 -8.61
CA TRP A 84 6.91 10.50 -7.44
C TRP A 84 7.13 9.75 -6.12
N TRP A 85 6.61 8.52 -6.02
CA TRP A 85 6.85 7.66 -4.85
C TRP A 85 8.33 7.30 -4.67
N LEU A 86 9.01 6.91 -5.75
CA LEU A 86 10.40 6.43 -5.70
C LEU A 86 11.43 7.52 -5.47
N TRP A 87 11.18 8.75 -5.93
CA TRP A 87 12.19 9.81 -5.90
C TRP A 87 11.79 10.99 -5.04
N ILE A 88 10.57 11.52 -5.22
CA ILE A 88 10.16 12.76 -4.55
C ILE A 88 9.93 12.52 -3.05
N SER A 89 9.24 11.44 -2.69
CA SER A 89 8.98 11.11 -1.29
C SER A 89 10.24 10.92 -0.44
N PRO A 90 11.24 10.10 -0.83
CA PRO A 90 12.46 9.95 -0.04
C PRO A 90 13.30 11.22 0.00
N LEU A 91 13.34 12.03 -1.08
CA LEU A 91 14.05 13.32 -1.07
C LEU A 91 13.46 14.29 -0.04
N ILE A 92 12.13 14.38 0.04
CA ILE A 92 11.46 15.21 1.06
C ILE A 92 11.81 14.69 2.47
N GLY A 93 11.80 13.38 2.67
CA GLY A 93 12.16 12.77 3.96
C GLY A 93 13.61 13.00 4.35
N LEU A 94 14.52 12.98 3.39
CA LEU A 94 15.94 13.25 3.58
C LEU A 94 16.17 14.71 4.02
N ILE A 95 15.54 15.67 3.35
CA ILE A 95 15.64 17.09 3.67
C ILE A 95 14.98 17.39 5.02
N ALA A 96 13.76 16.89 5.25
CA ALA A 96 13.06 17.12 6.50
C ALA A 96 13.78 16.46 7.69
N GLY A 97 14.25 15.23 7.52
CA GLY A 97 14.96 14.49 8.57
C GLY A 97 16.30 15.11 8.94
N SER A 98 17.05 15.66 7.97
CA SER A 98 18.33 16.33 8.23
C SER A 98 18.20 17.64 9.00
N VAL A 99 17.03 18.29 8.93
CA VAL A 99 16.75 19.55 9.65
C VAL A 99 16.05 19.29 10.99
N ILE A 100 14.98 18.51 10.99
CA ILE A 100 14.11 18.33 12.16
C ILE A 100 14.82 17.53 13.27
N GLY A 101 15.54 16.47 12.91
CA GLY A 101 16.18 15.61 13.91
C GLY A 101 17.21 16.32 14.78
N PRO A 102 18.21 17.01 14.19
CA PRO A 102 19.18 17.79 14.95
C PRO A 102 18.54 18.89 15.80
N LEU A 103 17.47 19.51 15.30
CA LEU A 103 16.74 20.56 16.01
C LEU A 103 16.00 20.00 17.24
N LEU A 104 15.36 18.84 17.10
CA LEU A 104 14.70 18.15 18.22
C LEU A 104 15.70 17.61 19.26
N LEU A 105 16.83 17.07 18.80
CA LEU A 105 17.87 16.52 19.67
C LEU A 105 18.85 17.57 20.21
N LYS A 106 18.68 18.84 19.80
CA LYS A 106 19.57 19.98 20.11
C LYS A 106 21.06 19.64 19.89
N LYS A 107 21.35 18.81 18.89
CA LYS A 107 22.70 18.30 18.61
C LYS A 107 22.88 18.10 17.10
N SER A 108 23.87 18.78 16.53
CA SER A 108 24.11 18.82 15.08
C SER A 108 25.37 18.06 14.66
N THR A 109 25.69 16.95 15.31
CA THR A 109 26.81 16.10 14.87
C THR A 109 26.42 15.32 13.62
N LEU A 110 27.41 15.05 12.74
CA LEU A 110 27.19 14.32 11.49
C LEU A 110 26.41 13.00 11.68
N PRO A 111 26.68 12.16 12.70
CA PRO A 111 25.90 10.93 12.92
C PRO A 111 24.42 11.19 13.26
N VAL A 112 24.12 12.29 13.97
CA VAL A 112 22.74 12.65 14.32
C VAL A 112 22.00 13.13 13.08
N VAL A 113 22.62 13.97 12.26
CA VAL A 113 22.03 14.47 11.01
C VAL A 113 21.78 13.30 10.05
N ALA A 114 22.78 12.44 9.84
CA ALA A 114 22.68 11.29 8.95
C ALA A 114 21.62 10.27 9.43
N GLY A 115 21.62 9.94 10.73
CA GLY A 115 20.61 9.05 11.30
C GLY A 115 19.19 9.62 11.18
N SER A 116 19.01 10.91 11.45
CA SER A 116 17.70 11.57 11.34
C SER A 116 17.22 11.66 9.89
N ALA A 117 18.11 11.95 8.95
CA ALA A 117 17.81 11.96 7.53
C ALA A 117 17.37 10.57 7.03
N ALA A 118 18.06 9.50 7.45
CA ALA A 118 17.70 8.14 7.08
C ALA A 118 16.32 7.74 7.63
N VAL A 119 16.03 8.08 8.89
CA VAL A 119 14.71 7.83 9.51
C VAL A 119 13.61 8.63 8.79
N GLY A 120 13.83 9.93 8.54
CA GLY A 120 12.88 10.77 7.81
C GLY A 120 12.60 10.24 6.40
N THR A 121 13.63 9.78 5.71
CA THR A 121 13.52 9.14 4.39
C THR A 121 12.64 7.89 4.44
N LEU A 122 12.88 7.00 5.42
CA LEU A 122 12.09 5.77 5.59
C LEU A 122 10.62 6.06 5.92
N ILE A 123 10.36 7.00 6.83
CA ILE A 123 9.00 7.40 7.22
C ILE A 123 8.26 7.98 6.01
N MET A 124 8.89 8.90 5.29
CA MET A 124 8.29 9.47 4.09
C MET A 124 8.05 8.39 3.02
N PHE A 125 9.03 7.55 2.73
CA PHE A 125 8.92 6.53 1.69
C PHE A 125 7.85 5.46 1.97
N LEU A 126 7.77 4.97 3.21
CA LEU A 126 6.92 3.83 3.56
C LEU A 126 5.51 4.23 4.04
N ILE A 127 5.35 5.41 4.65
CA ILE A 127 4.13 5.78 5.35
C ILE A 127 3.48 7.02 4.73
N VAL A 128 4.20 8.15 4.70
CA VAL A 128 3.59 9.44 4.35
C VAL A 128 3.40 9.59 2.83
N GLY A 129 4.41 9.24 2.05
CA GLY A 129 4.41 9.32 0.58
C GLY A 129 3.23 8.59 -0.04
N PRO A 130 2.98 7.30 0.28
CA PRO A 130 1.80 6.58 -0.21
C PRO A 130 0.48 7.30 0.13
N LYS A 131 0.34 7.86 1.34
CA LYS A 131 -0.87 8.61 1.75
C LYS A 131 -1.04 9.91 0.98
N ILE A 132 0.04 10.67 0.76
CA ILE A 132 -0.04 11.89 -0.06
C ILE A 132 -0.36 11.54 -1.51
N LEU A 133 0.21 10.47 -2.06
CA LEU A 133 -0.20 9.97 -3.38
C LEU A 133 -1.68 9.64 -3.44
N MET A 134 -2.27 9.07 -2.39
CA MET A 134 -3.70 8.82 -2.38
C MET A 134 -4.51 10.11 -2.44
N LEU A 135 -4.06 11.16 -1.75
CA LEU A 135 -4.74 12.47 -1.77
C LEU A 135 -4.64 13.15 -3.14
N ILE A 136 -3.50 13.04 -3.81
CA ILE A 136 -3.22 13.74 -5.07
C ILE A 136 -3.64 12.92 -6.31
N ALA A 137 -3.41 11.60 -6.28
CA ALA A 137 -3.72 10.74 -7.41
C ALA A 137 -5.24 10.70 -7.64
N PRO A 138 -5.70 10.83 -8.89
CA PRO A 138 -7.11 10.78 -9.20
C PRO A 138 -7.75 9.52 -8.63
N LYS A 139 -8.83 9.70 -7.87
CA LYS A 139 -9.62 8.62 -7.27
C LYS A 139 -9.98 7.51 -8.27
N LYS A 140 -10.02 7.77 -9.58
CA LYS A 140 -10.26 6.75 -10.62
C LYS A 140 -9.27 5.57 -10.63
N TYR A 141 -8.07 5.72 -10.07
CA TYR A 141 -7.04 4.66 -10.06
C TYR A 141 -7.15 3.69 -8.87
N TYR A 142 -7.93 4.06 -7.85
CA TYR A 142 -8.16 3.23 -6.66
C TYR A 142 -9.62 3.27 -6.19
N LYS A 143 -10.52 3.93 -6.93
CA LYS A 143 -11.96 3.82 -6.77
C LYS A 143 -12.28 2.36 -7.01
N LEU A 144 -12.49 1.67 -5.89
CA LEU A 144 -13.40 0.57 -5.80
C LEU A 144 -14.65 1.01 -6.59
N ARG A 145 -15.13 0.15 -7.49
CA ARG A 145 -16.40 0.31 -8.21
C ARG A 145 -17.29 -0.87 -7.86
#